data_AF-A0A8S0QAK9-F1
#
_entry.id   AF-A0A8S0QAK9-F1
#
_cell.length_a   1.000
_cell.length_b   1.000
_cell.length_c   1.000
_cell.angle_alpha   90.00
_cell.angle_beta   90.00
_cell.angle_gamma   90.00
#
_symmetry.space_group_name_H-M   'P 1'
#
loop_
_entity.id
_entity.type
_entity.pdbx_description
1 polymer ?
#
loop_
_entity_poly.entity_id
_entity_poly.type
_entity_poly.pdbx_seq_one_letter_code
_entity_poly.pdbx_strand_id
1 'polypeptide(L)'
;MASDSSLSTPLGQASCERFTEALRFIEEITSKADIRRIANGDRSPILCSYPIFEFLTSSGTSAGKRKLMPTIAKEMERRQNLYSLLMPVIHL
;
A
#
# COMPACT_ATOMS: atom_id res chain seq x y z
N MET A 1 33.02 -7.40 -8.16
CA MET A 1 31.93 -6.73 -8.90
C MET A 1 30.62 -7.20 -8.29
N ALA A 2 30.13 -6.51 -7.25
CA ALA A 2 28.88 -6.87 -6.60
C ALA A 2 27.73 -6.28 -7.43
N SER A 3 26.98 -7.12 -8.10
CA SER A 3 25.78 -6.70 -8.83
C SER A 3 24.71 -6.31 -7.81
N ASP A 4 24.42 -5.01 -7.79
CA ASP A 4 23.22 -4.41 -7.18
C ASP A 4 21.97 -5.10 -7.74
N SER A 5 21.50 -6.11 -7.04
CA SER A 5 20.17 -6.66 -7.21
C SER A 5 19.33 -6.15 -6.06
N SER A 6 18.93 -4.87 -6.17
CA SER A 6 17.85 -4.29 -5.37
C SER A 6 16.54 -4.98 -5.74
N LEU A 7 16.39 -6.25 -5.33
CA LEU A 7 15.20 -7.04 -5.56
C LEU A 7 14.10 -6.46 -4.67
N SER A 8 13.41 -5.46 -5.21
CA SER A 8 12.04 -5.14 -4.87
C SER A 8 11.27 -6.46 -4.91
N THR A 9 10.93 -7.02 -3.75
CA THR A 9 10.01 -8.16 -3.74
C THR A 9 8.69 -7.63 -4.27
N PRO A 10 8.21 -8.10 -5.43
CA PRO A 10 7.01 -7.55 -6.01
C PRO A 10 5.82 -7.77 -5.08
N LEU A 11 4.74 -7.00 -5.22
CA LEU A 11 3.44 -7.45 -4.73
C LEU A 11 3.24 -8.86 -5.32
N GLY A 12 2.83 -9.81 -4.47
CA GLY A 12 2.80 -11.24 -4.82
C GLY A 12 2.06 -11.52 -6.14
N GLN A 13 2.23 -12.71 -6.70
CA GLN A 13 1.76 -13.02 -8.06
C GLN A 13 0.26 -12.70 -8.23
N ALA A 14 -0.06 -11.94 -9.29
CA ALA A 14 -1.43 -11.67 -9.67
C ALA A 14 -2.18 -12.97 -9.98
N SER A 15 -3.44 -13.07 -9.57
CA SER A 15 -4.29 -14.23 -9.86
C SER A 15 -4.56 -14.42 -11.36
N CYS A 16 -4.43 -13.37 -12.17
CA CYS A 16 -4.47 -13.43 -13.63
C CYS A 16 -3.76 -12.22 -14.24
N GLU A 17 -3.42 -12.30 -15.53
CA GLU A 17 -2.63 -11.29 -16.26
C GLU A 17 -3.19 -9.87 -16.17
N ARG A 18 -4.53 -9.74 -16.15
CA ARG A 18 -5.22 -8.44 -16.02
C ARG A 18 -4.86 -7.67 -14.75
N PHE A 19 -4.47 -8.37 -13.68
CA PHE A 19 -4.08 -7.74 -12.43
C PHE A 19 -2.57 -7.51 -12.32
N THR A 20 -1.75 -8.11 -13.19
CA THR A 20 -0.29 -7.91 -13.20
C THR A 20 0.06 -6.45 -13.48
N GLU A 21 -0.64 -5.82 -14.44
CA GLU A 21 -0.46 -4.39 -14.73
C GLU A 21 -0.85 -3.51 -13.55
N ALA A 22 -1.96 -3.83 -12.86
CA ALA A 22 -2.39 -3.11 -11.68
C ALA A 22 -1.37 -3.22 -10.53
N LEU A 23 -0.77 -4.40 -10.32
CA LEU A 23 0.27 -4.59 -9.31
C LEU A 23 1.54 -3.79 -9.63
N ARG A 24 1.97 -3.82 -10.91
CA ARG A 24 3.12 -3.03 -11.36
C ARG A 24 2.88 -1.53 -11.21
N PHE A 25 1.67 -1.08 -11.57
CA PHE A 25 1.24 0.29 -11.35
C PHE A 25 1.37 0.64 -9.87
N ILE A 26 0.76 -0.14 -8.96
CA ILE A 26 0.85 0.07 -7.49
C ILE A 26 2.30 0.16 -7.01
N GLU A 27 3.22 -0.68 -7.50
CA GLU A 27 4.65 -0.58 -7.16
C GLU A 27 5.29 0.74 -7.60
N GLU A 28 4.97 1.20 -8.80
CA GLU A 28 5.52 2.43 -9.36
C GLU A 28 5.07 3.67 -8.57
N ILE A 29 3.77 3.80 -8.33
CA ILE A 29 3.19 4.91 -7.54
C ILE A 29 3.62 4.88 -6.07
N THR A 30 3.83 3.68 -5.51
CA THR A 30 4.39 3.54 -4.16
C THR A 30 5.92 3.75 -4.12
N SER A 31 6.59 3.92 -5.26
CA SER A 31 8.06 3.92 -5.31
C SER A 31 8.73 5.21 -4.81
N LYS A 32 8.03 6.37 -4.74
CA LYS A 32 8.31 7.54 -3.86
C LYS A 32 7.63 8.87 -4.28
N ALA A 33 7.42 9.14 -5.56
CA ALA A 33 7.08 10.49 -6.04
C ALA A 33 5.70 10.95 -5.54
N ASP A 34 4.67 10.15 -5.79
CA ASP A 34 3.31 10.47 -5.38
C ASP A 34 3.11 10.34 -3.86
N ILE A 35 3.81 9.40 -3.21
CA ILE A 35 3.84 9.32 -1.74
C ILE A 35 4.35 10.63 -1.14
N ARG A 36 5.44 11.21 -1.66
CA ARG A 36 5.98 12.48 -1.17
C ARG A 36 5.00 13.63 -1.36
N ARG A 37 4.31 13.69 -2.51
CA ARG A 37 3.28 14.70 -2.76
C ARG A 37 2.15 14.63 -1.73
N ILE A 38 1.64 13.42 -1.49
CA ILE A 38 0.59 13.18 -0.50
C ILE A 38 1.09 13.52 0.92
N ALA A 39 2.31 13.12 1.26
CA ALA A 39 2.93 13.42 2.55
C ALA A 39 3.15 14.93 2.77
N ASN A 40 3.37 15.68 1.69
CA ASN A 40 3.46 17.15 1.72
C ASN A 40 2.09 17.85 1.74
N GLY A 41 0.98 17.10 1.78
CA GLY A 41 -0.37 17.64 1.91
C GLY A 41 -1.16 17.74 0.62
N ASP A 42 -0.68 17.19 -0.51
CA ASP A 42 -1.47 17.14 -1.74
C ASP A 42 -2.70 16.24 -1.55
N ARG A 43 -3.89 16.79 -1.78
CA ARG A 43 -5.19 16.11 -1.66
C ARG A 43 -5.86 15.88 -3.02
N SER A 44 -5.15 16.14 -4.12
CA SER A 44 -5.60 15.84 -5.47
C SER A 44 -5.84 14.32 -5.64
N PRO A 45 -6.70 13.90 -6.59
CA PRO A 45 -6.98 12.50 -6.85
C PRO A 45 -5.81 11.80 -7.57
N ILE A 46 -4.68 11.62 -6.88
CA ILE A 46 -3.43 11.07 -7.43
C ILE A 46 -3.56 9.55 -7.66
N LEU A 47 -4.19 8.84 -6.71
CA LEU A 47 -4.30 7.37 -6.73
C LEU A 47 -5.73 6.87 -6.90
N CYS A 48 -6.71 7.63 -6.43
CA CYS A 48 -8.13 7.33 -6.55
C CYS A 48 -8.95 8.62 -6.43
N SER A 49 -10.26 8.54 -6.63
CA SER A 49 -11.16 9.70 -6.54
C SER A 49 -11.30 10.28 -5.13
N TYR A 50 -10.75 9.60 -4.11
CA TYR A 50 -10.81 10.03 -2.72
C TYR A 50 -9.41 10.44 -2.24
N PRO A 51 -9.32 11.48 -1.37
CA PRO A 51 -8.05 11.87 -0.80
C PRO A 51 -7.48 10.76 0.08
N ILE A 52 -6.16 10.56 0.00
CA ILE A 52 -5.46 9.66 0.91
C ILE A 52 -5.44 10.29 2.31
N PHE A 53 -5.93 9.54 3.29
CA PHE A 53 -6.06 9.97 4.68
C PHE A 53 -4.80 9.66 5.50
N GLU A 54 -4.26 8.45 5.34
CA GLU A 54 -3.05 8.01 6.04
C GLU A 54 -2.27 6.94 5.23
N PHE A 55 -1.04 6.64 5.66
CA PHE A 55 -0.25 5.53 5.14
C PHE A 55 -0.05 4.46 6.18
N LEU A 56 -0.51 3.25 5.90
CA LEU A 56 -0.28 2.07 6.72
C LEU A 56 1.06 1.43 6.35
N THR A 57 1.85 1.02 7.34
CA THR A 57 3.09 0.27 7.10
C THR A 57 2.81 -1.22 7.02
N SER A 58 2.99 -1.82 5.83
CA SER A 58 2.90 -3.28 5.66
C SER A 58 4.00 -4.00 6.45
N SER A 59 3.82 -5.28 6.79
CA SER A 59 4.92 -6.16 7.25
C SER A 59 5.89 -6.52 6.11
N GLY A 60 5.44 -6.45 4.86
CA GLY A 60 6.27 -6.66 3.68
C GLY A 60 7.22 -5.48 3.42
N THR A 61 8.37 -5.78 2.80
CA THR A 61 9.39 -4.79 2.45
C THR A 61 9.64 -4.74 0.94
N SER A 62 9.93 -3.55 0.41
CA SER A 62 10.55 -3.37 -0.91
C SER A 62 11.91 -2.71 -0.70
N ALA A 63 12.98 -3.33 -1.23
CA ALA A 63 14.36 -2.84 -1.09
C ALA A 63 14.75 -2.53 0.37
N GLY A 64 14.39 -3.42 1.30
CA GLY A 64 14.71 -3.28 2.73
C GLY A 64 13.89 -2.23 3.50
N LYS A 65 12.96 -1.52 2.84
CA LYS A 65 12.05 -0.56 3.50
C LYS A 65 10.63 -1.11 3.56
N ARG A 66 9.94 -0.86 4.67
CA ARG A 66 8.52 -1.19 4.86
C ARG A 66 7.69 -0.53 3.75
N LYS A 67 6.79 -1.30 3.13
CA LYS A 67 5.89 -0.75 2.11
C LYS A 67 4.85 0.16 2.77
N LEU A 68 4.69 1.36 2.22
CA LEU A 68 3.64 2.30 2.62
C LEU A 68 2.38 2.02 1.79
N MET A 69 1.27 1.79 2.47
CA MET A 69 -0.03 1.48 1.86
C MET A 69 -0.97 2.66 2.09
N PRO A 70 -1.26 3.48 1.06
CA PRO A 70 -2.17 4.59 1.19
C PRO A 70 -3.58 4.09 1.54
N THR A 71 -4.24 4.75 2.49
CA THR A 71 -5.58 4.38 2.96
C THR A 71 -6.48 5.61 2.97
N ILE A 72 -7.74 5.41 2.55
CA ILE A 72 -8.79 6.44 2.56
C ILE A 72 -9.63 6.32 3.84
N ALA A 73 -10.26 7.40 4.27
CA ALA A 73 -11.05 7.41 5.51
C ALA A 73 -12.15 6.33 5.54
N LYS A 74 -12.85 6.12 4.42
CA LYS A 74 -13.89 5.09 4.29
C LYS A 74 -13.36 3.67 4.49
N GLU A 75 -12.12 3.41 4.08
CA GLU A 75 -11.49 2.11 4.25
C GLU A 75 -11.05 1.90 5.70
N MET A 76 -10.66 2.96 6.41
CA MET A 76 -10.39 2.88 7.86
C MET A 76 -11.63 2.53 8.67
N GLU A 77 -12.78 3.12 8.35
CA GLU A 77 -14.05 2.76 8.98
C GLU A 77 -14.40 1.28 8.74
N ARG A 78 -14.23 0.80 7.50
CA ARG A 78 -14.41 -0.62 7.18
C ARG A 78 -13.48 -1.54 7.99
N ARG A 79 -12.21 -1.16 8.13
CA ARG A 79 -11.24 -1.91 8.94
C ARG A 79 -11.59 -1.92 10.41
N GLN A 80 -12.01 -0.79 10.97
CA GLN A 80 -12.45 -0.71 12.37
C GLN A 80 -13.64 -1.63 12.63
N ASN A 81 -14.63 -1.62 11.73
CA ASN A 81 -15.77 -2.54 11.81
C ASN A 81 -15.32 -4.01 11.77
N LEU A 82 -14.42 -4.36 10.84
CA LEU A 82 -13.87 -5.72 10.76
C LEU A 82 -13.09 -6.11 12.04
N TYR A 83 -12.27 -5.21 12.57
CA TYR A 83 -11.53 -5.45 13.81
C TYR A 83 -12.45 -5.60 15.00
N SER A 84 -13.56 -4.88 15.07
CA SER A 84 -14.58 -5.07 16.12
C SER A 84 -15.17 -6.48 16.11
N LEU A 85 -15.27 -7.12 14.95
CA LEU A 85 -15.76 -8.49 14.81
C LEU A 85 -14.69 -9.54 15.11
N LEU A 86 -13.44 -9.25 14.74
CA LEU A 86 -12.33 -10.20 14.82
C LEU A 86 -11.61 -10.17 16.19
N MET A 87 -11.53 -9.00 16.84
CA MET A 87 -10.87 -8.80 18.13
C MET A 87 -11.27 -9.84 19.19
N PRO A 88 -12.57 -10.15 19.39
CA PRO A 88 -12.98 -11.15 20.38
C PRO A 88 -12.45 -12.55 20.08
N VAL A 89 -12.30 -12.92 18.80
CA VAL A 89 -11.84 -14.26 18.38
C VAL A 89 -10.34 -14.43 18.55
N ILE A 90 -9.55 -13.37 18.34
CA ILE A 90 -8.08 -13.42 18.41
C ILE A 90 -7.56 -13.30 19.85
N HIS A 91 -8.35 -12.74 20.77
CA HIS A 91 -7.99 -12.59 22.18
C HIS A 91 -8.55 -13.70 23.09
N LEU A 92 -9.03 -14.80 22.50
CA LEU A 92 -9.46 -16.03 23.15
C LEU A 92 -8.36 -17.09 23.04
#